data_AF-A0A8T3XCH7-F1
#
_entry.id   AF-A0A8T3XCH7-F1
#
_cell.length_a   1.000
_cell.length_b   1.000
_cell.length_c   1.000
_cell.angle_alpha   90.00
_cell.angle_beta   90.00
_cell.angle_gamma   90.00
#
_symmetry.space_group_name_H-M   'P 1'
#
loop_
_entity.id
_entity.type
_entity.pdbx_description
1 polymer ?
#
loop_
_entity_poly.entity_id
_entity_poly.type
_entity_poly.pdbx_seq_one_letter_code
_entity_poly.pdbx_strand_id
1 'polypeptide(L)'
;MRNIISKAYSALDEAIMKGVNASVGAYNWTTGRTEADLANKLLTVAPILESSGLVYHGHFGIVIIPFCLYLSHRFQKINNEIEDLEIRSFEKSLLDFRVELHKNNCKLGGPMFALISSLYFLPHISKRDADHAIADYSIAFGTTLRSFSFYVIRADYFPPRKSAIKKGLEKLAEIVESYKAPSIQPLPAPV
;
A
#
# COMPACT_ATOMS: atom_id res chain seq x y z
N MET A 1 21.62 -27.88 -3.77
CA MET A 1 21.89 -26.79 -4.75
C MET A 1 20.56 -26.12 -5.11
N ARG A 2 20.36 -24.83 -4.81
CA ARG A 2 19.14 -24.11 -5.25
C ARG A 2 19.16 -23.98 -6.78
N ASN A 3 18.09 -24.43 -7.43
CA ASN A 3 17.86 -24.36 -8.88
C ASN A 3 18.03 -22.92 -9.40
N ILE A 4 18.57 -22.73 -10.61
CA ILE A 4 18.81 -21.41 -11.24
C ILE A 4 17.54 -20.56 -11.26
N ILE A 5 16.38 -21.19 -11.51
CA ILE A 5 15.07 -20.54 -11.49
C ILE A 5 14.76 -19.95 -10.11
N SER A 6 15.05 -20.70 -9.04
CA SER A 6 14.84 -20.24 -7.66
C SER A 6 15.75 -19.05 -7.31
N LYS A 7 17.00 -19.03 -7.82
CA LYS A 7 17.90 -17.89 -7.61
C LYS A 7 17.43 -16.64 -8.33
N ALA A 8 16.98 -16.77 -9.59
CA ALA A 8 16.44 -15.66 -10.36
C ALA A 8 15.19 -15.07 -9.70
N TYR A 9 14.29 -15.93 -9.20
CA TYR A 9 13.12 -15.51 -8.44
C TYR A 9 13.49 -14.74 -7.16
N SER A 10 14.43 -15.26 -6.37
CA SER A 10 14.89 -14.56 -5.16
C SER A 10 15.50 -13.20 -5.47
N ALA A 11 16.29 -13.07 -6.54
CA ALA A 11 16.87 -11.79 -6.94
C ALA A 11 15.81 -10.77 -7.37
N LEU A 12 14.78 -11.22 -8.10
CA LEU A 12 13.66 -10.36 -8.48
C LEU A 12 12.83 -9.93 -7.26
N ASP A 13 12.51 -10.86 -6.36
CA ASP A 13 11.79 -10.58 -5.12
C ASP A 13 12.56 -9.58 -4.24
N GLU A 14 13.87 -9.73 -4.09
CA GLU A 14 14.72 -8.77 -3.37
C GLU A 14 14.68 -7.37 -4.01
N ALA A 15 14.72 -7.28 -5.34
CA ALA A 15 14.63 -6.00 -6.04
C ALA A 15 13.28 -5.32 -5.82
N ILE A 16 12.18 -6.08 -5.89
CA ILE A 16 10.83 -5.59 -5.61
C ILE A 16 10.75 -5.12 -4.16
N MET A 17 11.19 -5.94 -3.20
CA MET A 17 11.13 -5.61 -1.78
C MET A 17 11.96 -4.37 -1.43
N LYS A 18 13.10 -4.13 -2.08
CA LYS A 18 13.85 -2.87 -1.91
C LYS A 18 13.02 -1.64 -2.29
N GLY A 19 12.31 -1.70 -3.42
CA GLY A 19 11.42 -0.62 -3.86
C GLY A 19 10.22 -0.43 -2.93
N VAL A 20 9.66 -1.55 -2.44
CA VAL A 20 8.54 -1.54 -1.49
C VAL A 20 8.95 -0.95 -0.15
N ASN A 21 10.08 -1.36 0.42
CA ASN A 21 10.63 -0.80 1.65
C ASN A 21 10.86 0.71 1.53
N ALA A 22 11.43 1.17 0.42
CA ALA A 22 11.59 2.60 0.16
C ALA A 22 10.25 3.34 0.11
N SER A 23 9.24 2.74 -0.52
CA SER A 23 7.89 3.31 -0.65
C SER A 23 7.16 3.37 0.70
N VAL A 24 7.24 2.30 1.50
CA VAL A 24 6.69 2.25 2.87
C VAL A 24 7.38 3.28 3.75
N GLY A 25 8.71 3.38 3.70
CA GLY A 25 9.48 4.38 4.43
C GLY A 25 9.07 5.81 4.04
N ALA A 26 8.90 6.09 2.75
CA ALA A 26 8.43 7.38 2.26
C ALA A 26 6.98 7.67 2.72
N TYR A 27 6.10 6.68 2.67
CA TYR A 27 4.72 6.79 3.14
C TYR A 27 4.65 7.07 4.64
N ASN A 28 5.41 6.33 5.45
CA ASN A 28 5.54 6.52 6.88
C ASN A 28 6.07 7.92 7.22
N TRP A 29 7.11 8.38 6.51
CA TRP A 29 7.65 9.73 6.68
C TRP A 29 6.62 10.82 6.36
N THR A 30 5.87 10.63 5.27
CA THR A 30 4.91 11.63 4.77
C THR A 30 3.66 11.70 5.63
N THR A 31 3.11 10.55 6.01
CA THR A 31 1.78 10.44 6.65
C THR A 31 1.84 10.15 8.14
N GLY A 32 2.97 9.65 8.63
CA GLY A 32 3.11 9.15 9.99
C GLY A 32 2.43 7.81 10.25
N ARG A 33 1.96 7.13 9.21
CA ARG A 33 1.24 5.86 9.30
C ARG A 33 2.14 4.66 9.00
N THR A 34 1.62 3.47 9.23
CA THR A 34 2.36 2.21 9.19
C THR A 34 2.19 1.48 7.87
N GLU A 35 2.95 0.40 7.68
CA GLU A 35 2.81 -0.49 6.52
C GLU A 35 1.45 -1.18 6.48
N ALA A 36 0.89 -1.56 7.63
CA ALA A 36 -0.43 -2.15 7.71
C ALA A 36 -1.53 -1.18 7.26
N ASP A 37 -1.47 0.11 7.64
CA ASP A 37 -2.41 1.12 7.14
C ASP A 37 -2.31 1.27 5.61
N LEU A 38 -1.09 1.28 5.05
CA LEU A 38 -0.91 1.34 3.59
C LEU A 38 -1.45 0.07 2.89
N ALA A 39 -1.11 -1.11 3.39
CA ALA A 39 -1.60 -2.38 2.86
C ALA A 39 -3.14 -2.45 2.90
N ASN A 40 -3.73 -1.97 4.00
CA ASN A 40 -5.18 -1.95 4.16
C ASN A 40 -5.88 -0.98 3.21
N LYS A 41 -5.27 0.20 2.94
CA LYS A 41 -5.76 1.14 1.93
C LYS A 41 -5.74 0.53 0.54
N LEU A 42 -4.67 -0.17 0.18
CA LEU A 42 -4.59 -0.91 -1.08
C LEU A 42 -5.69 -1.98 -1.16
N LEU A 43 -5.93 -2.73 -0.08
CA LEU A 43 -7.01 -3.72 0.02
C LEU A 43 -8.41 -3.12 0.01
N THR A 44 -8.59 -1.84 0.37
CA THR A 44 -9.87 -1.12 0.25
C THR A 44 -10.13 -0.72 -1.20
N VAL A 45 -9.11 -0.23 -1.91
CA VAL A 45 -9.24 0.24 -3.29
C VAL A 45 -9.33 -0.93 -4.28
N ALA A 46 -8.59 -2.02 -4.04
CA ALA A 46 -8.56 -3.21 -4.89
C ALA A 46 -9.96 -3.75 -5.24
N PRO A 47 -10.86 -4.07 -4.29
CA PRO A 47 -12.18 -4.61 -4.61
C PRO A 47 -13.08 -3.60 -5.30
N ILE A 48 -12.87 -2.28 -5.13
CA ILE A 48 -13.63 -1.25 -5.86
C ILE A 48 -13.28 -1.33 -7.36
N LEU A 49 -11.98 -1.38 -7.68
CA LEU A 49 -11.51 -1.51 -9.05
C LEU A 49 -11.90 -2.86 -9.66
N GLU A 50 -11.72 -3.96 -8.92
CA GLU A 50 -12.17 -5.30 -9.34
C GLU A 50 -13.68 -5.31 -9.63
N SER A 51 -14.50 -4.74 -8.75
CA SER A 51 -15.96 -4.69 -8.92
C SER A 51 -16.38 -3.83 -10.11
N SER A 52 -15.69 -2.71 -10.34
CA SER A 52 -15.97 -1.83 -11.47
C SER A 52 -15.76 -2.51 -12.83
N GLY A 53 -14.85 -3.49 -12.92
CA GLY A 53 -14.70 -4.31 -14.12
C GLY A 53 -15.62 -5.54 -14.13
N LEU A 54 -15.76 -6.23 -12.99
CA LEU A 54 -16.56 -7.45 -12.88
C LEU A 54 -18.06 -7.23 -13.12
N VAL A 55 -18.57 -6.01 -12.90
CA VAL A 55 -19.97 -5.68 -13.21
C VAL A 55 -20.30 -5.85 -14.71
N TYR A 56 -19.29 -5.71 -15.59
CA TYR A 56 -19.44 -5.93 -17.03
C TYR A 56 -19.45 -7.41 -17.43
N HIS A 57 -19.03 -8.30 -16.52
CA HIS A 57 -18.97 -9.76 -16.72
C HIS A 57 -20.22 -10.51 -16.20
N GLY A 58 -21.33 -9.79 -15.98
CA GLY A 58 -22.66 -10.36 -15.73
C GLY A 58 -22.73 -11.27 -14.49
N HIS A 59 -23.20 -12.51 -14.69
CA HIS A 59 -23.48 -13.47 -13.60
C HIS A 59 -22.25 -13.84 -12.77
N PHE A 60 -21.04 -13.80 -13.35
CA PHE A 60 -19.80 -14.05 -12.61
C PHE A 60 -19.50 -12.94 -11.61
N GLY A 61 -19.85 -11.69 -11.93
CA GLY A 61 -19.65 -10.55 -11.03
C GLY A 61 -20.41 -10.68 -9.72
N ILE A 62 -21.64 -11.24 -9.73
CA ILE A 62 -22.50 -11.38 -8.55
C ILE A 62 -21.84 -12.27 -7.47
N VAL A 63 -21.10 -13.30 -7.86
CA VAL A 63 -20.44 -14.22 -6.90
C VAL A 63 -19.05 -13.73 -6.54
N ILE A 64 -18.30 -13.23 -7.53
CA ILE A 64 -16.89 -12.86 -7.33
C ILE A 64 -16.75 -11.57 -6.52
N ILE A 65 -17.63 -10.57 -6.71
CA ILE A 65 -17.54 -9.29 -6.00
C ILE A 65 -17.65 -9.46 -4.47
N PRO A 66 -18.68 -10.14 -3.91
CA PRO A 66 -18.74 -10.41 -2.48
C PRO A 66 -17.54 -11.20 -1.97
N PHE A 67 -17.02 -12.14 -2.77
CA PHE A 67 -15.84 -12.91 -2.39
C PHE A 67 -14.58 -12.04 -2.33
N CYS A 68 -14.35 -11.17 -3.31
CA CYS A 68 -13.25 -10.21 -3.31
C CYS A 68 -13.31 -9.24 -2.12
N LEU A 69 -14.51 -8.75 -1.78
CA LEU A 69 -14.76 -7.93 -0.60
C LEU A 69 -14.47 -8.69 0.69
N TYR A 70 -14.98 -9.92 0.81
CA TYR A 70 -14.72 -10.79 1.96
C TYR A 70 -13.22 -11.04 2.16
N LEU A 71 -12.49 -11.37 1.08
CA LEU A 71 -11.05 -11.56 1.13
C LEU A 71 -10.33 -10.28 1.59
N SER A 72 -10.66 -9.12 1.00
CA SER A 72 -10.07 -7.84 1.43
C SER A 72 -10.30 -7.57 2.90
N HIS A 73 -11.52 -7.76 3.39
CA HIS A 73 -11.84 -7.54 4.79
C HIS A 73 -11.11 -8.51 5.73
N ARG A 74 -11.02 -9.79 5.35
CA ARG A 74 -10.26 -10.79 6.11
C ARG A 74 -8.78 -10.45 6.20
N PHE A 75 -8.15 -10.07 5.10
CA PHE A 75 -6.74 -9.67 5.10
C PHE A 75 -6.51 -8.37 5.85
N GLN A 76 -7.41 -7.39 5.77
CA GLN A 76 -7.32 -6.16 6.56
C GLN A 76 -7.31 -6.43 8.06
N LYS A 77 -8.19 -7.34 8.52
CA LYS A 77 -8.21 -7.76 9.93
C LYS A 77 -6.91 -8.43 10.33
N ILE A 78 -6.40 -9.35 9.51
CA ILE A 78 -5.14 -10.04 9.79
C ILE A 78 -3.96 -9.06 9.81
N ASN A 79 -3.90 -8.10 8.89
CA ASN A 79 -2.83 -7.09 8.85
C ASN A 79 -2.78 -6.28 10.15
N ASN A 80 -3.94 -5.89 10.70
CA ASN A 80 -4.00 -5.18 11.99
C ASN A 80 -3.52 -6.07 13.15
N GLU A 81 -3.94 -7.34 13.17
CA GLU A 81 -3.48 -8.29 14.20
C GLU A 81 -1.96 -8.51 14.14
N ILE A 82 -1.39 -8.53 12.94
CA ILE A 82 0.06 -8.67 12.72
C ILE A 82 0.81 -7.41 13.12
N GLU A 83 0.28 -6.22 12.79
CA GLU A 83 0.85 -4.95 13.24
C GLU A 83 0.93 -4.86 14.77
N ASP A 84 -0.13 -5.25 15.48
CA ASP A 84 -0.14 -5.27 16.94
C ASP A 84 0.91 -6.25 17.51
N LEU A 85 1.19 -7.35 16.80
CA LEU A 85 2.24 -8.28 17.18
C LEU A 85 3.63 -7.71 16.88
N GLU A 86 3.81 -7.01 15.76
CA GLU A 86 5.07 -6.36 15.39
C GLU A 86 5.45 -5.24 16.35
N ILE A 87 4.49 -4.38 16.73
CA ILE A 87 4.71 -3.32 17.72
C ILE A 87 5.19 -3.93 19.05
N ARG A 88 4.49 -4.96 19.53
CA ARG A 88 4.87 -5.65 20.79
C ARG A 88 6.22 -6.36 20.68
N SER A 89 6.53 -6.93 19.52
CA SER A 89 7.81 -7.58 19.23
C SER A 89 8.96 -6.58 19.27
N PHE A 90 8.74 -5.41 18.67
CA PHE A 90 9.70 -4.30 18.65
C PHE A 90 9.93 -3.75 20.06
N GLU A 91 8.88 -3.50 20.83
CA GLU A 91 8.97 -3.03 22.22
C GLU A 91 9.70 -4.03 23.12
N LYS A 92 9.51 -5.33 22.93
CA LYS A 92 10.13 -6.39 23.72
C LYS A 92 11.48 -6.86 23.19
N SER A 93 11.92 -6.36 22.03
CA SER A 93 13.12 -6.84 21.32
C SER A 93 13.14 -8.36 21.09
N LEU A 94 11.96 -8.96 20.90
CA LEU A 94 11.78 -10.39 20.67
C LEU A 94 11.03 -10.59 19.36
N LEU A 95 11.48 -11.55 18.56
CA LEU A 95 10.91 -11.84 17.25
C LEU A 95 9.70 -12.78 17.42
N ASP A 96 8.53 -12.38 16.95
CA ASP A 96 7.31 -13.19 17.02
C ASP A 96 7.15 -14.10 15.77
N PHE A 97 7.08 -15.40 16.01
CA PHE A 97 6.96 -16.40 14.94
C PHE A 97 5.71 -16.22 14.07
N ARG A 98 4.61 -15.68 14.62
CA ARG A 98 3.37 -15.45 13.87
C ARG A 98 3.55 -14.37 12.81
N VAL A 99 4.33 -13.33 13.11
CA VAL A 99 4.68 -12.26 12.17
C VAL A 99 5.48 -12.86 11.01
N GLU A 100 6.53 -13.62 11.31
CA GLU A 100 7.36 -14.27 10.28
C GLU A 100 6.55 -15.25 9.42
N LEU A 101 5.71 -16.06 10.04
CA LEU A 101 4.86 -17.00 9.31
C LEU A 101 3.90 -16.26 8.37
N HIS A 102 3.30 -15.16 8.82
CA HIS A 102 2.44 -14.34 8.00
C HIS A 102 3.20 -13.70 6.83
N LYS A 103 4.34 -13.05 7.09
CA LYS A 103 5.21 -12.49 6.05
C LYS A 103 5.65 -13.54 5.05
N ASN A 104 5.95 -14.76 5.50
CA ASN A 104 6.29 -15.88 4.64
C ASN A 104 5.10 -16.33 3.77
N ASN A 105 3.89 -16.40 4.30
CA ASN A 105 2.69 -16.70 3.51
C ASN A 105 2.42 -15.62 2.44
N CYS A 106 2.65 -14.35 2.79
CA CYS A 106 2.55 -13.25 1.83
C CYS A 106 3.59 -13.32 0.70
N LYS A 107 4.71 -14.05 0.87
CA LYS A 107 5.69 -14.29 -0.21
C LYS A 107 5.09 -15.03 -1.40
N LEU A 108 4.06 -15.84 -1.16
CA LEU A 108 3.34 -16.57 -2.21
C LEU A 108 2.12 -15.78 -2.70
N GLY A 109 1.44 -15.07 -1.80
CA GLY A 109 0.25 -14.28 -2.12
C GLY A 109 0.49 -13.17 -3.14
N GLY A 110 1.56 -12.36 -2.95
CA GLY A 110 1.90 -11.27 -3.86
C GLY A 110 2.08 -11.71 -5.31
N PRO A 111 3.02 -12.63 -5.61
CA PRO A 111 3.23 -13.16 -6.96
C PRO A 111 2.00 -13.83 -7.56
N MET A 112 1.21 -14.54 -6.76
CA MET A 112 -0.02 -15.19 -7.24
C MET A 112 -1.02 -14.16 -7.78
N PHE A 113 -1.27 -13.06 -7.05
CA PHE A 113 -2.15 -12.00 -7.54
C PHE A 113 -1.54 -11.20 -8.70
N ALA A 114 -0.21 -11.05 -8.75
CA ALA A 114 0.45 -10.45 -9.91
C ALA A 114 0.29 -11.29 -11.18
N LEU A 115 0.35 -12.62 -11.06
CA LEU A 115 0.08 -13.53 -12.16
C LEU A 115 -1.39 -13.46 -12.61
N ILE A 116 -2.34 -13.41 -11.67
CA ILE A 116 -3.76 -13.23 -12.01
C ILE A 116 -3.94 -11.91 -12.77
N SER A 117 -3.32 -10.83 -12.30
CA SER A 117 -3.37 -9.53 -12.98
C SER A 117 -2.82 -9.58 -14.41
N SER A 118 -1.67 -10.24 -14.62
CA SER A 118 -1.08 -10.33 -15.95
C SER A 118 -1.96 -11.10 -16.94
N LEU A 119 -2.72 -12.11 -16.47
CA LEU A 119 -3.69 -12.82 -17.30
C LEU A 119 -4.83 -11.90 -17.80
N TYR A 120 -5.22 -10.88 -17.03
CA TYR A 120 -6.21 -9.88 -17.49
C TYR A 120 -5.60 -8.86 -18.46
N PHE A 121 -4.30 -8.56 -18.37
CA PHE A 121 -3.62 -7.68 -19.34
C PHE A 121 -3.31 -8.38 -20.68
N LEU A 122 -3.09 -9.69 -20.67
CA LEU A 122 -2.59 -10.49 -21.81
C LEU A 122 -3.46 -10.42 -23.09
N PRO A 123 -4.81 -10.57 -23.03
CA PRO A 123 -5.66 -10.55 -24.22
C PRO A 123 -5.57 -9.24 -25.01
N HIS A 124 -5.39 -8.12 -24.30
CA HIS A 124 -5.39 -6.76 -24.87
C HIS A 124 -4.09 -6.37 -25.57
N ILE A 125 -3.01 -7.13 -25.38
CA ILE A 125 -1.75 -6.96 -26.12
C ILE A 125 -1.96 -7.28 -27.61
N SER A 126 -2.92 -8.16 -27.93
CA SER A 126 -3.18 -8.63 -29.30
C SER A 126 -4.23 -7.84 -30.08
N LYS A 127 -4.80 -6.75 -29.50
CA LYS A 127 -5.91 -5.93 -30.07
C LYS A 127 -7.17 -6.70 -30.50
N ARG A 128 -7.31 -7.96 -30.09
CA ARG A 128 -8.34 -8.86 -30.64
C ARG A 128 -9.74 -8.58 -30.09
N ASP A 129 -9.84 -8.03 -28.87
CA ASP A 129 -11.11 -7.79 -28.17
C ASP A 129 -11.10 -6.43 -27.44
N ALA A 130 -11.38 -5.34 -28.16
CA ALA A 130 -11.34 -3.98 -27.61
C ALA A 130 -12.60 -3.59 -26.80
N ASP A 131 -13.71 -4.29 -27.00
CA ASP A 131 -15.04 -3.87 -26.50
C ASP A 131 -15.16 -3.91 -24.96
N HIS A 132 -14.27 -4.64 -24.27
CA HIS A 132 -14.23 -4.73 -22.81
C HIS A 132 -12.87 -4.41 -22.18
N ALA A 133 -11.93 -3.84 -22.95
CA ALA A 133 -10.56 -3.58 -22.47
C ALA A 133 -10.50 -2.75 -21.19
N ILE A 134 -11.37 -1.75 -21.05
CA ILE A 134 -11.42 -0.89 -19.84
C ILE A 134 -11.87 -1.69 -18.60
N ALA A 135 -12.83 -2.61 -18.77
CA ALA A 135 -13.33 -3.44 -17.68
C ALA A 135 -12.23 -4.41 -17.21
N ASP A 136 -11.54 -5.06 -18.15
CA ASP A 136 -10.45 -5.98 -17.82
C ASP A 136 -9.25 -5.26 -17.21
N TYR A 137 -8.90 -4.07 -17.71
CA TYR A 137 -7.87 -3.25 -17.06
C TYR A 137 -8.25 -2.87 -15.64
N SER A 138 -9.52 -2.56 -15.36
CA SER A 138 -9.98 -2.26 -14.00
C SER A 138 -9.79 -3.45 -13.06
N ILE A 139 -10.10 -4.68 -13.52
CA ILE A 139 -9.83 -5.92 -12.78
C ILE A 139 -8.32 -6.13 -12.60
N ALA A 140 -7.54 -5.92 -13.66
CA ALA A 140 -6.09 -6.08 -13.64
C ALA A 140 -5.42 -5.10 -12.67
N PHE A 141 -5.85 -3.84 -12.63
CA PHE A 141 -5.37 -2.84 -11.68
C PHE A 141 -5.78 -3.19 -10.24
N GLY A 142 -7.02 -3.60 -10.01
CA GLY A 142 -7.47 -4.00 -8.67
C GLY A 142 -6.67 -5.19 -8.12
N THR A 143 -6.46 -6.22 -8.95
CA THR A 143 -5.62 -7.38 -8.61
C THR A 143 -4.14 -7.02 -8.43
N THR A 144 -3.62 -6.03 -9.17
CA THR A 144 -2.28 -5.47 -8.96
C THR A 144 -2.18 -4.77 -7.60
N LEU A 145 -3.15 -3.93 -7.21
CA LEU A 145 -3.16 -3.29 -5.90
C LEU A 145 -3.24 -4.31 -4.77
N ARG A 146 -4.04 -5.37 -4.95
CA ARG A 146 -4.08 -6.51 -4.05
C ARG A 146 -2.72 -7.19 -3.95
N SER A 147 -2.06 -7.47 -5.08
CA SER A 147 -0.69 -8.01 -5.07
C SER A 147 0.28 -7.11 -4.28
N PHE A 148 0.23 -5.79 -4.52
CA PHE A 148 1.06 -4.84 -3.80
C PHE A 148 0.79 -4.82 -2.30
N SER A 149 -0.44 -5.02 -1.84
CA SER A 149 -0.70 -5.07 -0.39
C SER A 149 0.04 -6.22 0.30
N PHE A 150 0.21 -7.36 -0.38
CA PHE A 150 1.00 -8.49 0.13
C PHE A 150 2.50 -8.20 0.15
N TYR A 151 3.01 -7.40 -0.78
CA TYR A 151 4.40 -6.95 -0.71
C TYR A 151 4.60 -5.88 0.38
N VAL A 152 3.66 -4.95 0.52
CA VAL A 152 3.71 -3.90 1.55
C VAL A 152 3.73 -4.49 2.95
N ILE A 153 2.88 -5.47 3.26
CA ILE A 153 2.88 -6.11 4.60
C ILE A 153 4.10 -6.99 4.86
N ARG A 154 4.91 -7.26 3.82
CA ARG A 154 6.21 -7.95 3.97
C ARG A 154 7.37 -6.98 4.19
N ALA A 155 7.13 -5.68 4.07
CA ALA A 155 8.15 -4.68 4.25
C ALA A 155 8.76 -4.76 5.65
N ASP A 156 9.92 -4.13 5.83
CA ASP A 156 10.49 -3.99 7.17
C ASP A 156 9.63 -3.03 7.98
N TYR A 157 9.36 -3.37 9.24
CA TYR A 157 8.53 -2.54 10.10
C TYR A 157 9.18 -1.18 10.35
N PHE A 158 8.49 -0.10 9.94
CA PHE A 158 8.86 1.27 10.26
C PHE A 158 7.88 1.85 11.29
N PRO A 159 8.33 2.22 12.50
CA PRO A 159 7.44 2.76 13.52
C PRO A 159 6.78 4.06 13.05
N PRO A 160 5.52 4.33 13.42
CA PRO A 160 4.82 5.55 13.04
C PRO A 160 5.59 6.79 13.53
N ARG A 161 5.71 7.80 12.67
CA ARG A 161 6.39 9.07 12.95
C ARG A 161 5.40 10.22 12.96
N LYS A 162 5.73 11.37 13.59
CA LYS A 162 4.98 12.61 13.32
C LYS A 162 5.11 12.95 11.83
N SER A 163 3.99 13.10 11.14
CA SER A 163 3.96 13.35 9.69
C SER A 163 4.73 14.64 9.36
N ALA A 164 5.51 14.62 8.27
CA ALA A 164 6.27 15.78 7.84
C ALA A 164 5.35 17.00 7.59
N ILE A 165 4.14 16.75 7.05
CA ILE A 165 3.12 17.78 6.85
C ILE A 165 2.68 18.37 8.20
N LYS A 166 2.39 17.54 9.21
CA LYS A 166 1.99 18.03 10.53
C LYS A 166 3.10 18.83 11.18
N LYS A 167 4.36 18.39 11.10
CA LYS A 167 5.51 19.18 11.56
C LYS A 167 5.64 20.51 10.83
N GLY A 168 5.41 20.51 9.51
CA GLY A 168 5.41 21.72 8.70
C GLY A 168 4.31 22.69 9.10
N LEU A 169 3.09 22.20 9.33
CA LEU A 169 1.95 23.00 9.80
C LEU A 169 2.16 23.52 11.23
N GLU A 170 2.70 22.70 12.14
CA GLU A 170 3.08 23.12 13.50
C GLU A 170 4.08 24.28 13.42
N LYS A 171 5.14 24.18 12.61
CA LYS A 171 6.09 25.28 12.39
C LYS A 171 5.47 26.51 11.74
N LEU A 172 4.54 26.31 10.80
CA LEU A 172 3.86 27.43 10.15
C LEU A 172 2.99 28.19 11.17
N ALA A 173 2.27 27.46 12.03
CA ALA A 173 1.50 28.06 13.12
C ALA A 173 2.40 28.84 14.09
N GLU A 174 3.55 28.28 14.50
CA GLU A 174 4.54 28.98 15.32
C GLU A 174 5.06 30.27 14.64
N ILE A 175 5.32 30.23 13.34
CA ILE A 175 5.73 31.42 12.57
C ILE A 175 4.61 32.47 12.55
N VAL A 176 3.36 32.06 12.34
CA VAL A 176 2.21 32.97 12.33
C VAL A 176 1.98 33.61 13.71
N GLU A 177 2.07 32.84 14.79
CA GLU A 177 1.91 33.34 16.16
C GLU A 177 3.06 34.27 16.58
N SER A 178 4.28 33.98 16.12
CA SER A 178 5.45 34.84 16.35
C SER A 178 5.54 36.03 15.39
N TYR A 179 4.69 36.10 14.37
CA TYR A 179 4.65 37.20 13.41
C TYR A 179 4.03 38.44 14.06
N LYS A 180 4.86 39.25 14.73
CA LYS A 180 4.52 40.64 15.02
C LYS A 180 4.63 41.42 13.73
N ALA A 181 3.50 41.94 13.23
CA ALA A 181 3.52 42.91 12.14
C ALA A 181 4.50 44.05 12.50
N PRO A 182 5.40 44.46 11.58
CA PRO A 182 6.29 45.59 11.85
C PRO A 182 5.43 46.80 12.22
N SER A 183 5.66 47.37 13.41
CA SER A 183 4.98 48.59 13.79
C SER A 183 5.42 49.66 12.81
N ILE A 184 4.47 50.17 12.04
CA ILE A 184 4.69 51.36 11.21
C ILE A 184 4.92 52.49 12.22
N GLN A 185 6.19 52.79 12.51
CA GLN A 185 6.53 53.98 13.27
C GLN A 185 6.02 55.18 12.46
N PRO A 186 5.15 56.04 13.02
CA PRO A 186 4.71 57.22 12.31
C PRO A 186 5.95 58.06 11.98
N LEU A 187 6.12 58.39 10.70
CA LEU A 187 7.16 59.30 10.23
C LEU A 187 7.10 60.58 11.08
N PRO A 188 8.23 61.05 11.63
CA PRO A 188 8.25 62.28 12.41
C PRO A 188 7.67 63.42 11.57
N ALA A 189 6.77 64.19 12.17
CA ALA A 189 6.10 65.30 11.49
C ALA A 189 7.15 66.28 10.94
N PRO A 190 6.99 66.76 9.69
CA PRO A 190 7.91 67.73 9.11
C PRO A 190 7.92 69.01 9.95
N VAL A 191 9.13 69.45 10.32
CA VAL A 191 9.44 70.71 11.03
C VAL A 191 9.28 71.90 10.10
#